data_AF-Q8WTH7-F1
#
_entry.id   AF-Q8WTH7-F1
#
_cell.length_a   1.000
_cell.length_b   1.000
_cell.length_c   1.000
_cell.angle_alpha   90.00
_cell.angle_beta   90.00
_cell.angle_gamma   90.00
#
_symmetry.space_group_name_H-M   'P 1'
#
loop_
_entity.id
_entity.type
_entity.pdbx_description
1 polymer ?
#
loop_
_entity_poly.entity_id
_entity_poly.type
_entity_poly.pdbx_seq_one_letter_code
_entity_poly.pdbx_strand_id
1 'polypeptide(L)' 'EKRPRTAFSGDQLSRLKSEFTENRYLSEVRRRELARELNLNEAQIKI' A
#
# COMPACT_ATOMS: atom_id res chain seq x y z
N GLU A 1 0.14 -3.18 22.95
CA GLU A 1 -0.76 -2.25 22.23
C GLU A 1 -0.73 -2.55 20.73
N LYS A 2 -1.87 -2.89 20.13
CA LYS A 2 -1.95 -3.13 18.68
C LYS A 2 -1.92 -1.76 18.02
N ARG A 3 -0.91 -1.48 17.18
CA ARG A 3 -0.81 -0.22 16.42
C ARG A 3 -2.18 0.09 15.77
N PRO A 4 -2.69 1.32 15.83
CA PRO A 4 -3.96 1.66 15.19
C PRO A 4 -3.85 1.25 13.72
N ARG A 5 -4.78 0.38 13.28
CA ARG A 5 -4.85 0.00 11.86
C ARG A 5 -5.07 1.28 11.09
N THR A 6 -4.14 1.62 10.20
CA THR A 6 -4.30 2.74 9.28
C THR A 6 -5.58 2.52 8.49
N ALA A 7 -6.54 3.44 8.61
CA ALA A 7 -7.69 3.44 7.72
C ALA A 7 -7.22 3.99 6.38
N PHE A 8 -7.14 3.13 5.36
CA PHE A 8 -6.89 3.57 4.00
C PHE A 8 -8.14 4.26 3.45
N SER A 9 -7.97 5.36 2.71
CA SER A 9 -9.06 5.98 1.96
C SER A 9 -9.54 5.06 0.82
N GLY A 10 -10.73 5.34 0.27
CA GLY A 10 -11.28 4.57 -0.87
C GLY A 10 -10.33 4.55 -2.07
N ASP A 11 -9.71 5.70 -2.38
CA ASP A 11 -8.73 5.84 -3.46
C ASP A 11 -7.46 5.03 -3.19
N GLN A 12 -6.95 5.05 -1.95
CA GLN A 12 -5.80 4.25 -1.54
C GLN A 12 -6.07 2.75 -1.70
N LEU A 13 -7.25 2.28 -1.27
CA LEU A 13 -7.65 0.88 -1.43
C LEU A 13 -7.79 0.48 -2.90
N SER A 14 -8.34 1.36 -3.73
CA SER A 14 -8.50 1.12 -5.18
C SER A 14 -7.13 0.94 -5.86
N ARG A 15 -6.18 1.83 -5.58
CA ARG A 15 -4.81 1.75 -6.11
C ARG A 15 -4.09 0.48 -5.64
N LEU A 16 -4.15 0.17 -4.33
CA LEU A 16 -3.55 -1.03 -3.76
C LEU A 16 -4.10 -2.32 -4.41
N LYS A 17 -5.43 -2.38 -4.65
CA LYS A 17 -6.08 -3.52 -5.33
C LYS A 17 -5.67 -3.64 -6.80
N SER A 18 -5.58 -2.51 -7.52
CA SER A 18 -5.16 -2.49 -8.91
C SER A 18 -3.73 -3.02 -9.05
N GLU A 19 -2.81 -2.51 -8.22
CA GLU A 19 -1.42 -2.96 -8.20
C GLU A 19 -1.29 -4.43 -7.82
N PHE A 20 -2.06 -4.92 -6.84
CA PHE A 20 -2.04 -6.34 -6.48
C PHE A 20 -2.58 -7.25 -7.60
N THR A 21 -3.54 -6.76 -8.38
CA THR A 21 -4.10 -7.50 -9.52
C THR A 21 -3.09 -7.57 -10.67
N GLU A 22 -2.36 -6.48 -10.91
CA GLU A 22 -1.32 -6.40 -11.95
C GLU A 22 -0.04 -7.15 -11.54
N ASN A 23 0.34 -7.05 -10.27
CA ASN A 23 1.57 -7.60 -9.73
C ASN A 23 1.35 -8.13 -8.31
N ARG A 24 1.09 -9.44 -8.19
CA ARG A 24 0.88 -10.09 -6.88
C ARG A 24 2.09 -10.03 -5.94
N TYR A 25 3.26 -9.69 -6.45
CA TYR A 25 4.49 -9.53 -5.68
C TYR A 25 5.09 -8.15 -5.94
N LEU A 26 4.89 -7.23 -5.00
CA LEU A 26 5.51 -5.91 -5.07
C LEU A 26 6.99 -6.00 -4.72
N SER A 27 7.84 -5.55 -5.64
CA SER A 27 9.25 -5.31 -5.35
C SER A 27 9.40 -4.20 -4.31
N GLU A 28 10.53 -4.16 -3.60
CA GLU A 28 10.83 -3.10 -2.62
C GLU A 28 10.79 -1.70 -3.25
N VAL A 29 11.25 -1.58 -4.50
CA VAL A 29 11.18 -0.33 -5.26
C VAL A 29 9.74 0.09 -5.48
N ARG A 30 8.87 -0.81 -5.95
CA ARG A 30 7.47 -0.49 -6.20
C ARG A 30 6.73 -0.16 -4.91
N ARG A 31 7.05 -0.86 -3.81
CA ARG A 31 6.48 -0.57 -2.48
C ARG A 31 6.81 0.85 -2.00
N ARG A 32 8.06 1.30 -2.19
CA ARG A 32 8.48 2.68 -1.86
C ARG A 32 7.75 3.73 -2.68
N GLU A 33 7.61 3.49 -3.98
CA GLU A 33 6.87 4.40 -4.87
C GLU A 33 5.41 4.50 -4.44
N LEU A 34 4.76 3.36 -4.20
CA LEU A 34 3.36 3.33 -3.80
C LEU A 34 3.13 3.98 -2.43
N ALA A 35 4.08 3.80 -1.50
CA ALA A 35 4.05 4.44 -0.19
C ALA A 35 4.12 5.97 -0.33
N ARG A 36 4.98 6.48 -1.20
CA ARG A 36 5.05 7.92 -1.49
C ARG A 36 3.80 8.44 -2.19
N GLU A 37 3.30 7.74 -3.21
CA GLU A 37 2.09 8.13 -3.96
C GLU A 37 0.85 8.21 -3.05
N LEU A 38 0.72 7.25 -2.13
CA LEU A 38 -0.44 7.15 -1.25
C LEU A 38 -0.23 7.90 0.08
N ASN A 39 0.93 8.53 0.28
CA ASN A 39 1.34 9.14 1.55
C ASN A 39 1.20 8.18 2.74
N LEU A 40 1.62 6.93 2.53
CA LEU A 40 1.63 5.83 3.49
C LEU A 40 3.07 5.47 3.86
N ASN A 41 3.23 4.75 4.96
CA ASN A 41 4.50 4.12 5.30
C ASN A 41 4.62 2.78 4.54
N GLU A 42 5.82 2.43 4.07
CA GLU A 42 6.09 1.13 3.44
C GLU A 42 5.64 -0.06 4.30
N ALA A 43 5.77 0.06 5.63
CA ALA A 43 5.33 -0.95 6.58
C ALA A 43 3.80 -1.18 6.59
N GLN A 44 3.03 -0.22 6.06
CA GLN A 44 1.57 -0.29 5.91
C GLN A 44 1.18 -0.93 4.57
N ILE A 45 2.07 -0.93 3.57
CA ILE A 45 1.86 -1.61 2.29
C ILE A 45 2.29 -3.07 2.45
N LYS A 46 1.44 -3.83 3.14
CA LYS A 46 1.47 -5.30 3.21
C LYS A 46 0.33 -5.86 2.37
N ILE A 47 0.68 -6.39 1.21
CA ILE A 47 -0.21 -7.13 0.31
C ILE A 47 0.53 -8.36 -0.19
#